data_AF-A0A936MZM9-F1
#
_entry.id   AF-A0A936MZM9-F1
#
_cell.length_a   1.000
_cell.length_b   1.000
_cell.length_c   1.000
_cell.angle_alpha   90.00
_cell.angle_beta   90.00
_cell.angle_gamma   90.00
#
_symmetry.space_group_name_H-M   'P 1'
#
loop_
_entity.id
_entity.type
_entity.pdbx_description
1 polymer ?
#
loop_
_entity_poly.entity_id
_entity_poly.type
_entity_poly.pdbx_seq_one_letter_code
_entity_poly.pdbx_strand_id
1 'polypeptide(L)'
;MRTFFLLALALVTSMMANAQGVITRQLNGQSFFYYAGELQQVFDDAETSIGQDTIILAGGQYVTSTDLFIRTPVVLVGSGLLTDSVTAYGGTTTISGSGFRYFSIMEDADGTELHGIAFVGSIAVRLGTSVPTSDADDVFISRCEITSLTIGSGSFGSLANNALVEQCIITNLDLNECTDPTIRNCVIGSMGGGISTTNAQIEQCMFFNFALNSNVGNEYTNCIFIRNQSSAFATNETDAIYRNNLFVGQSGFSFTIGGVNATDAGGNVVDSPINTVNGAFPQLTSTSYTTFAHGDDYTPAAQWLTAGLGGTQVGIYGGARPWKNGLLPFNPHWIELIAPSTTVNGTLQGVQIKASAQQP
;
A
#
# COMPACT_ATOMS: atom_id res chain seq x y z
N MET A 1 -52.09 -16.79 14.81
CA MET A 1 -51.42 -16.77 13.49
C MET A 1 -50.93 -15.37 13.08
N ARG A 2 -51.73 -14.29 13.18
CA ARG A 2 -51.27 -12.92 12.85
C ARG A 2 -50.05 -12.43 13.66
N THR A 3 -49.96 -12.76 14.94
CA THR A 3 -48.84 -12.36 15.82
C THR A 3 -47.52 -13.09 15.51
N PHE A 4 -47.59 -14.30 14.96
CA PHE A 4 -46.41 -15.07 14.56
C PHE A 4 -45.81 -14.56 13.23
N PHE A 5 -46.67 -14.06 12.33
CA PHE A 5 -46.24 -13.49 11.04
C PHE A 5 -45.55 -12.11 11.22
N LEU A 6 -46.01 -11.31 12.18
CA LEU A 6 -45.38 -10.02 12.54
C LEU A 6 -44.01 -10.20 13.22
N LEU A 7 -43.84 -11.23 14.06
CA LEU A 7 -42.54 -11.53 14.69
C LEU A 7 -41.52 -12.05 13.68
N ALA A 8 -41.95 -12.88 12.71
CA ALA A 8 -41.09 -13.38 11.65
C ALA A 8 -40.65 -12.26 10.68
N LEU A 9 -41.54 -11.31 10.36
CA LEU A 9 -41.19 -10.17 9.51
C LEU A 9 -40.21 -9.21 10.22
N ALA A 10 -40.40 -8.98 11.53
CA ALA A 10 -39.48 -8.18 12.33
C ALA A 10 -38.08 -8.81 12.48
N LEU A 11 -38.00 -10.15 12.62
CA LEU A 11 -36.73 -10.88 12.65
C LEU A 11 -35.99 -10.85 11.32
N VAL A 12 -36.71 -10.91 10.19
CA VAL A 12 -36.10 -10.84 8.85
C VAL A 12 -35.62 -9.42 8.52
N THR A 13 -36.28 -8.38 9.05
CA THR A 13 -35.80 -6.99 8.92
C THR A 13 -34.64 -6.64 9.86
N SER A 14 -34.50 -7.30 11.01
CA SER A 14 -33.40 -7.03 11.96
C SER A 14 -32.08 -7.67 11.58
N MET A 15 -32.05 -8.56 10.58
CA MET A 15 -30.84 -9.28 10.17
C MET A 15 -30.06 -8.62 9.01
N MET A 16 -30.46 -7.43 8.55
CA MET A 16 -29.76 -6.70 7.48
C MET A 16 -29.49 -5.23 7.81
N ALA A 17 -29.31 -4.88 9.07
CA ALA A 17 -28.63 -3.64 9.43
C ALA A 17 -27.11 -3.90 9.50
N ASN A 18 -26.52 -4.38 8.40
CA ASN A 18 -25.11 -4.10 8.20
C ASN A 18 -25.04 -2.58 8.07
N ALA A 19 -24.34 -1.91 8.98
CA ALA A 19 -24.05 -0.50 8.82
C ALA A 19 -23.41 -0.34 7.42
N GLN A 20 -24.16 0.21 6.46
CA GLN A 20 -23.64 0.45 5.12
C GLN A 20 -22.49 1.41 5.27
N GLY A 21 -21.30 1.04 4.77
CA GLY A 21 -20.13 1.91 4.81
C GLY A 21 -20.50 3.26 4.21
N VAL A 22 -20.40 4.31 5.02
CA VAL A 22 -20.68 5.67 4.55
C VAL A 22 -19.43 6.18 3.85
N ILE A 23 -19.63 6.84 2.72
CA ILE A 23 -18.58 7.58 2.00
C ILE A 23 -18.86 9.06 2.22
N THR A 24 -17.86 9.81 2.65
CA THR A 24 -17.96 11.27 2.78
C THR A 24 -17.07 11.91 1.74
N ARG A 25 -17.66 12.68 0.83
CA ARG A 25 -16.93 13.53 -0.10
C ARG A 25 -16.93 14.95 0.44
N GLN A 26 -15.77 15.58 0.47
CA GLN A 26 -15.57 16.94 0.96
C GLN A 26 -14.97 17.83 -0.12
N LEU A 27 -15.64 18.95 -0.37
CA LEU A 27 -15.19 19.97 -1.30
C LEU A 27 -15.48 21.35 -0.72
N ASN A 28 -14.48 22.23 -0.66
CA ASN A 28 -14.65 23.63 -0.27
C ASN A 28 -15.44 23.84 1.05
N GLY A 29 -15.23 22.94 2.03
CA GLY A 29 -15.90 22.98 3.34
C GLY A 29 -17.32 22.40 3.35
N GLN A 30 -17.83 21.90 2.23
CA GLN A 30 -19.08 21.17 2.14
C GLN A 30 -18.83 19.67 2.27
N SER A 31 -19.82 18.93 2.79
CA SER A 31 -19.77 17.47 2.90
C SER A 31 -20.98 16.85 2.21
N PHE A 32 -20.71 15.86 1.35
CA PHE A 32 -21.69 15.06 0.64
C PHE A 32 -21.56 13.61 1.12
N PHE A 33 -22.69 12.94 1.32
CA PHE A 33 -22.73 11.60 1.88
C PHE A 33 -23.29 10.62 0.86
N TYR A 34 -22.60 9.50 0.71
CA TYR A 34 -22.97 8.38 -0.14
C TYR A 34 -22.87 7.07 0.65
N TYR A 35 -23.36 5.99 0.07
CA TYR A 35 -23.29 4.65 0.64
C TYR A 35 -22.32 3.75 -0.13
N ALA A 36 -21.88 2.66 0.47
CA ALA A 36 -20.84 1.79 -0.08
C ALA A 36 -21.08 1.27 -1.50
N GLY A 37 -22.35 1.15 -1.92
CA GLY A 37 -22.72 0.75 -3.29
C GLY A 37 -22.59 1.86 -4.34
N GLU A 38 -22.27 3.09 -3.94
CA GLU A 38 -22.24 4.29 -4.78
C GLU A 38 -20.82 4.77 -5.05
N LEU A 39 -19.78 3.94 -4.83
CA LEU A 39 -18.38 4.35 -4.97
C LEU A 39 -18.07 4.98 -6.34
N GLN A 40 -18.60 4.41 -7.44
CA GLN A 40 -18.45 5.00 -8.78
C GLN A 40 -19.11 6.39 -8.87
N GLN A 41 -20.32 6.55 -8.32
CA GLN A 41 -21.04 7.83 -8.32
C GLN A 41 -20.25 8.92 -7.59
N VAL A 42 -19.53 8.57 -6.51
CA VAL A 42 -18.69 9.54 -5.79
C VAL A 42 -17.60 10.11 -6.70
N PHE A 43 -16.98 9.27 -7.52
CA PHE A 43 -15.97 9.72 -8.49
C PHE A 43 -16.60 10.48 -9.65
N ASP A 44 -17.74 10.03 -10.18
CA ASP A 44 -18.47 10.75 -11.23
C ASP A 44 -18.84 12.17 -10.78
N ASP A 45 -19.28 12.35 -9.53
CA ASP A 45 -19.60 13.67 -8.97
C ASP A 45 -18.35 14.52 -8.72
N ALA A 46 -17.22 13.90 -8.34
CA ALA A 46 -15.94 14.58 -8.18
C ALA A 46 -15.40 15.11 -9.50
N GLU A 47 -15.62 14.41 -10.61
CA GLU A 47 -15.20 14.85 -11.96
C GLU A 47 -15.90 16.15 -12.40
N THR A 48 -17.12 16.39 -11.91
CA THR A 48 -17.88 17.61 -12.27
C THR A 48 -17.49 18.85 -11.46
N SER A 49 -16.57 18.69 -10.51
CA SER A 49 -16.28 19.70 -9.49
C SER A 49 -15.01 20.48 -9.78
N ILE A 50 -14.98 21.75 -9.35
CA ILE A 50 -13.79 22.60 -9.47
C ILE A 50 -12.98 22.50 -8.18
N GLY A 51 -11.82 21.86 -8.25
CA GLY A 51 -10.89 21.68 -7.13
C GLY A 51 -10.47 20.22 -6.95
N GLN A 52 -9.79 19.95 -5.84
CA GLN A 52 -9.42 18.60 -5.42
C GLN A 52 -10.38 18.13 -4.33
N ASP A 53 -11.09 17.03 -4.59
CA ASP A 53 -12.00 16.44 -3.61
C ASP A 53 -11.24 15.61 -2.57
N THR A 54 -11.69 15.67 -1.31
CA THR A 54 -11.29 14.68 -0.30
C THR A 54 -12.41 13.66 -0.13
N ILE A 55 -12.14 12.39 -0.41
CA ILE A 55 -13.10 11.29 -0.30
C ILE A 55 -12.66 10.41 0.86
N ILE A 56 -13.50 10.32 1.89
CA ILE A 56 -13.26 9.54 3.10
C ILE A 56 -14.15 8.31 3.07
N LEU A 57 -13.50 7.14 3.12
CA LEU A 57 -14.12 5.83 3.22
C LEU A 57 -14.06 5.37 4.67
N ALA A 58 -15.21 5.07 5.27
CA ALA A 58 -15.26 4.41 6.57
C ALA A 58 -14.64 3.00 6.51
N GLY A 59 -14.41 2.40 7.68
CA GLY A 59 -14.07 0.98 7.76
C GLY A 59 -15.18 0.12 7.16
N GLY A 60 -14.81 -0.88 6.37
CA GLY A 60 -15.75 -1.74 5.65
C GLY A 60 -15.28 -2.16 4.27
N GLN A 61 -16.16 -2.82 3.52
CA GLN A 61 -15.89 -3.32 2.19
C GLN A 61 -16.67 -2.55 1.13
N TYR A 62 -15.94 -2.10 0.12
CA TYR A 62 -16.44 -1.43 -1.07
C TYR A 62 -16.17 -2.34 -2.28
N VAL A 63 -17.22 -2.90 -2.86
CA VAL A 63 -17.11 -3.82 -4.00
C VAL A 63 -17.49 -3.08 -5.27
N THR A 64 -16.54 -2.97 -6.20
CA THR A 64 -16.83 -2.43 -7.54
C THR A 64 -17.24 -3.55 -8.51
N SER A 65 -18.22 -3.24 -9.36
CA SER A 65 -18.66 -4.15 -10.43
C SER A 65 -17.99 -3.87 -11.78
N THR A 66 -17.40 -2.69 -11.94
CA THR A 66 -16.71 -2.19 -13.13
C THR A 66 -15.30 -1.70 -12.77
N ASP A 67 -14.49 -1.39 -13.77
CA ASP A 67 -13.27 -0.63 -13.53
C ASP A 67 -13.64 0.74 -12.98
N LEU A 68 -12.83 1.26 -12.06
CA LEU A 68 -12.93 2.61 -11.53
C LEU A 68 -11.89 3.47 -12.25
N PHE A 69 -12.35 4.58 -12.82
CA PHE A 69 -11.49 5.57 -13.48
C PHE A 69 -11.53 6.84 -12.66
N ILE A 70 -10.36 7.30 -12.24
CA ILE A 70 -10.18 8.56 -11.51
C ILE A 70 -9.66 9.58 -12.52
N ARG A 71 -10.49 10.54 -12.90
CA ARG A 71 -10.17 11.53 -13.95
C ARG A 71 -9.98 12.95 -13.44
N THR A 72 -10.11 13.15 -12.13
CA THR A 72 -9.76 14.41 -11.47
C THR A 72 -8.92 14.12 -10.24
N PRO A 73 -8.07 15.05 -9.80
CA PRO A 73 -7.25 14.85 -8.62
C PRO A 73 -8.15 14.67 -7.40
N VAL A 74 -7.90 13.62 -6.62
CA VAL A 74 -8.63 13.36 -5.36
C VAL A 74 -7.67 12.96 -4.25
N VAL A 75 -8.05 13.22 -3.01
CA VAL A 75 -7.43 12.64 -1.82
C VAL A 75 -8.38 11.57 -1.29
N LEU A 76 -8.05 10.30 -1.52
CA LEU A 76 -8.84 9.16 -1.07
C LEU A 76 -8.26 8.60 0.24
N VAL A 77 -9.07 8.61 1.29
CA VAL A 77 -8.68 8.24 2.65
C VAL A 77 -9.52 7.07 3.14
N GLY A 78 -8.87 5.95 3.43
CA GLY A 78 -9.44 4.83 4.19
C GLY A 78 -9.14 4.93 5.68
N SER A 79 -9.55 3.92 6.44
CA SER A 79 -9.33 3.86 7.88
C SER A 79 -7.93 3.39 8.30
N GLY A 80 -7.17 2.74 7.41
CA GLY A 80 -5.91 2.05 7.72
C GLY A 80 -6.01 0.53 7.54
N LEU A 81 -4.90 -0.18 7.73
CA LEU A 81 -4.77 -1.59 7.35
C LEU A 81 -4.97 -2.59 8.51
N LEU A 82 -4.47 -2.28 9.71
CA LEU A 82 -4.51 -3.21 10.84
C LEU A 82 -5.80 -3.09 11.64
N THR A 83 -6.53 -4.21 11.76
CA THR A 83 -7.82 -4.31 12.48
C THR A 83 -7.76 -3.73 13.90
N ASP A 84 -6.69 -4.01 14.65
CA ASP A 84 -6.54 -3.52 16.03
C ASP A 84 -6.38 -2.00 16.10
N SER A 85 -5.82 -1.38 15.07
CA SER A 85 -5.60 0.06 14.98
C SER A 85 -6.84 0.81 14.46
N VAL A 86 -7.70 0.14 13.70
CA VAL A 86 -8.83 0.75 12.96
C VAL A 86 -10.20 0.46 13.57
N THR A 87 -10.24 -0.15 14.76
CA THR A 87 -11.52 -0.51 15.41
C THR A 87 -12.42 0.71 15.64
N ALA A 88 -11.83 1.86 16.00
CA ALA A 88 -12.57 3.12 16.17
C ALA A 88 -13.20 3.66 14.88
N TYR A 89 -12.78 3.14 13.72
CA TYR A 89 -13.24 3.54 12.38
C TYR A 89 -14.17 2.52 11.73
N GLY A 90 -14.55 1.46 12.44
CA GLY A 90 -15.43 0.40 11.92
C GLY A 90 -14.70 -0.74 11.19
N GLY A 91 -13.37 -0.84 11.32
CA GLY A 91 -12.58 -1.86 10.65
C GLY A 91 -11.71 -1.31 9.51
N THR A 92 -11.04 -2.19 8.79
CA THR A 92 -10.18 -1.87 7.64
C THR A 92 -11.04 -1.41 6.46
N THR A 93 -10.64 -0.35 5.77
CA THR A 93 -11.24 0.03 4.47
C THR A 93 -10.68 -0.85 3.38
N THR A 94 -11.55 -1.65 2.75
CA THR A 94 -11.18 -2.54 1.64
C THR A 94 -11.92 -2.14 0.36
N ILE A 95 -11.18 -2.02 -0.75
CA ILE A 95 -11.75 -1.93 -2.09
C ILE A 95 -11.45 -3.24 -2.81
N SER A 96 -12.46 -3.83 -3.44
CA SER A 96 -12.34 -5.12 -4.14
C SER A 96 -13.21 -5.15 -5.40
N GLY A 97 -12.85 -6.00 -6.36
CA GLY A 97 -13.66 -6.24 -7.57
C GLY A 97 -14.54 -7.48 -7.46
N SER A 98 -15.74 -7.46 -8.05
CA SER A 98 -16.59 -8.66 -8.25
C SER A 98 -16.06 -9.62 -9.32
N GLY A 99 -14.88 -9.33 -9.86
CA GLY A 99 -14.06 -10.04 -10.82
C GLY A 99 -12.76 -9.25 -10.98
N PHE A 100 -11.88 -9.60 -11.92
CA PHE A 100 -10.68 -8.81 -12.18
C PHE A 100 -11.04 -7.41 -12.69
N ARG A 101 -10.60 -6.38 -11.96
CA ARG A 101 -10.88 -4.96 -12.21
C ARG A 101 -9.65 -4.10 -12.03
N TYR A 102 -9.71 -2.90 -12.59
CA TYR A 102 -8.72 -1.85 -12.37
C TYR A 102 -9.29 -0.68 -11.57
N PHE A 103 -8.49 -0.17 -10.65
CA PHE A 103 -8.56 1.19 -10.14
C PHE A 103 -7.50 2.00 -10.88
N SER A 104 -7.94 2.78 -11.88
CA SER A 104 -7.05 3.50 -12.81
C SER A 104 -7.05 4.98 -12.49
N ILE A 105 -5.89 5.53 -12.17
CA ILE A 105 -5.69 6.99 -12.05
C ILE A 105 -5.26 7.51 -13.41
N MET A 106 -6.05 8.41 -14.00
CA MET A 106 -5.91 8.84 -15.39
C MET A 106 -5.13 10.16 -15.52
N GLU A 107 -4.78 10.51 -16.75
CA GLU A 107 -4.05 11.73 -17.17
C GLU A 107 -4.52 13.07 -16.59
N ASP A 108 -5.81 13.23 -16.31
CA ASP A 108 -6.34 14.46 -15.71
C ASP A 108 -6.40 14.40 -14.17
N ALA A 109 -5.89 13.32 -13.56
CA ALA A 109 -5.93 13.07 -12.12
C ALA A 109 -4.56 13.13 -11.43
N ASP A 110 -3.62 13.89 -12.01
CA ASP A 110 -2.31 14.19 -11.41
C ASP A 110 -2.42 14.69 -9.97
N GLY A 111 -1.48 14.29 -9.12
CA GLY A 111 -1.52 14.66 -7.70
C GLY A 111 -2.61 13.96 -6.88
N THR A 112 -3.23 12.90 -7.43
CA THR A 112 -4.12 12.02 -6.64
C THR A 112 -3.34 11.41 -5.47
N GLU A 113 -3.98 11.35 -4.30
CA GLU A 113 -3.42 10.74 -3.10
C GLU A 113 -4.28 9.58 -2.60
N LEU A 114 -3.65 8.44 -2.26
CA LEU A 114 -4.31 7.27 -1.68
C LEU A 114 -3.73 6.97 -0.30
N HIS A 115 -4.57 6.91 0.73
CA HIS A 115 -4.13 6.74 2.12
C HIS A 115 -4.90 5.65 2.85
N GLY A 116 -4.20 4.64 3.40
CA GLY A 116 -4.82 3.74 4.39
C GLY A 116 -5.90 2.80 3.82
N ILE A 117 -5.76 2.35 2.58
CA ILE A 117 -6.76 1.52 1.88
C ILE A 117 -6.15 0.18 1.48
N ALA A 118 -6.91 -0.90 1.67
CA ALA A 118 -6.55 -2.22 1.20
C ALA A 118 -7.27 -2.54 -0.13
N PHE A 119 -6.51 -2.58 -1.24
CA PHE A 119 -6.94 -3.02 -2.56
C PHE A 119 -6.72 -4.53 -2.70
N VAL A 120 -7.77 -5.28 -2.37
CA VAL A 120 -7.71 -6.73 -2.14
C VAL A 120 -8.54 -7.53 -3.14
N GLY A 121 -8.19 -8.81 -3.28
CA GLY A 121 -8.88 -9.73 -4.17
C GLY A 121 -8.57 -9.43 -5.63
N SER A 122 -9.58 -9.30 -6.46
CA SER A 122 -9.44 -9.15 -7.92
C SER A 122 -9.43 -7.67 -8.36
N ILE A 123 -8.69 -6.80 -7.67
CA ILE A 123 -8.51 -5.41 -8.12
C ILE A 123 -7.03 -5.04 -8.16
N ALA A 124 -6.62 -4.41 -9.26
CA ALA A 124 -5.28 -3.86 -9.45
C ALA A 124 -5.33 -2.33 -9.46
N VAL A 125 -4.34 -1.67 -8.87
CA VAL A 125 -4.16 -0.22 -8.94
C VAL A 125 -3.17 0.07 -10.04
N ARG A 126 -3.48 1.02 -10.91
CA ARG A 126 -2.57 1.46 -11.97
C ARG A 126 -2.60 2.96 -12.18
N LEU A 127 -1.44 3.52 -12.50
CA LEU A 127 -1.31 4.89 -13.00
C LEU A 127 -1.37 4.81 -14.51
N GLY A 128 -2.51 5.26 -15.03
CA GLY A 128 -2.91 5.22 -16.43
C GLY A 128 -3.52 3.92 -16.92
N THR A 129 -3.56 3.78 -18.24
CA THR A 129 -4.10 2.65 -19.00
C THR A 129 -3.21 2.38 -20.20
N SER A 130 -3.49 1.36 -21.00
CA SER A 130 -2.70 1.05 -22.20
C SER A 130 -2.85 2.08 -23.35
N VAL A 131 -3.36 3.28 -23.08
CA VAL A 131 -3.52 4.39 -24.03
C VAL A 131 -2.33 5.34 -23.87
N PRO A 132 -1.65 5.77 -24.95
CA PRO A 132 -0.38 6.52 -24.94
C PRO A 132 -0.35 7.89 -24.21
N THR A 133 -1.47 8.33 -23.66
CA THR A 133 -1.60 9.62 -22.96
C THR A 133 -2.09 9.48 -21.55
N SER A 134 -2.48 8.27 -21.14
CA SER A 134 -3.39 8.09 -20.01
C SER A 134 -2.74 8.06 -18.63
N ASP A 135 -1.43 8.23 -18.54
CA ASP A 135 -0.69 8.15 -17.27
C ASP A 135 -0.89 9.37 -16.40
N ALA A 136 -0.76 9.16 -15.09
CA ALA A 136 -0.90 10.19 -14.08
C ALA A 136 0.45 10.46 -13.39
N ASP A 137 0.72 11.74 -13.18
CA ASP A 137 1.94 12.26 -12.56
C ASP A 137 1.70 12.69 -11.10
N ASP A 138 2.79 12.77 -10.33
CA ASP A 138 2.81 13.28 -8.96
C ASP A 138 1.85 12.54 -7.99
N VAL A 139 1.51 11.28 -8.30
CA VAL A 139 0.59 10.47 -7.48
C VAL A 139 1.27 10.04 -6.17
N PHE A 140 0.57 10.21 -5.06
CA PHE A 140 1.03 9.81 -3.73
C PHE A 140 0.24 8.63 -3.18
N ILE A 141 0.92 7.54 -2.79
CA ILE A 141 0.30 6.36 -2.21
C ILE A 141 0.97 6.08 -0.86
N SER A 142 0.20 6.11 0.23
CA SER A 142 0.71 5.94 1.58
C SER A 142 -0.09 4.92 2.39
N ARG A 143 0.60 3.98 3.04
CA ARG A 143 -0.01 3.04 3.98
C ARG A 143 -1.17 2.25 3.39
N CYS A 144 -1.04 1.88 2.13
CA CYS A 144 -2.00 1.04 1.41
C CYS A 144 -1.51 -0.41 1.32
N GLU A 145 -2.44 -1.34 1.22
CA GLU A 145 -2.16 -2.73 0.84
C GLU A 145 -2.68 -2.93 -0.58
N ILE A 146 -1.81 -3.36 -1.50
CA ILE A 146 -2.13 -3.41 -2.92
C ILE A 146 -1.70 -4.76 -3.49
N THR A 147 -2.66 -5.50 -4.03
CA THR A 147 -2.40 -6.81 -4.66
C THR A 147 -1.54 -6.67 -5.92
N SER A 148 -1.78 -5.63 -6.72
CA SER A 148 -1.00 -5.33 -7.92
C SER A 148 -0.96 -3.82 -8.10
N LEU A 149 0.22 -3.24 -8.07
CA LEU A 149 0.47 -1.82 -8.34
C LEU A 149 1.29 -1.70 -9.61
N THR A 150 0.76 -0.99 -10.59
CA THR A 150 1.44 -0.71 -11.85
C THR A 150 1.65 0.80 -11.98
N ILE A 151 2.90 1.24 -12.02
CA ILE A 151 3.28 2.65 -12.21
C ILE A 151 3.70 2.81 -13.67
N GLY A 152 2.87 3.49 -14.44
CA GLY A 152 2.96 3.56 -15.89
C GLY A 152 2.41 2.30 -16.56
N SER A 153 1.88 2.43 -17.78
CA SER A 153 1.17 1.34 -18.46
C SER A 153 2.05 0.50 -19.40
N GLY A 154 3.33 0.90 -19.59
CA GLY A 154 4.30 0.19 -20.42
C GLY A 154 3.93 0.05 -21.90
N SER A 155 2.96 0.83 -22.37
CA SER A 155 2.49 0.80 -23.74
C SER A 155 2.58 2.22 -24.31
N PHE A 156 3.44 2.37 -25.33
CA PHE A 156 3.49 3.53 -26.23
C PHE A 156 4.20 4.80 -25.70
N GLY A 157 5.22 4.69 -24.85
CA GLY A 157 6.04 5.84 -24.44
C GLY A 157 5.33 6.78 -23.48
N SER A 158 4.33 6.23 -22.78
CA SER A 158 3.57 6.89 -21.73
C SER A 158 4.43 6.85 -20.47
N LEU A 159 4.60 7.99 -19.78
CA LEU A 159 5.50 8.14 -18.63
C LEU A 159 4.73 8.62 -17.41
N ALA A 160 4.29 7.73 -16.53
CA ALA A 160 3.91 8.14 -15.18
C ALA A 160 5.16 8.68 -14.47
N ASN A 161 5.11 9.92 -13.99
CA ASN A 161 6.26 10.63 -13.44
C ASN A 161 6.09 10.94 -11.96
N ASN A 162 7.20 10.94 -11.23
CA ASN A 162 7.29 11.43 -9.84
C ASN A 162 6.32 10.75 -8.85
N ALA A 163 5.88 9.53 -9.12
CA ALA A 163 5.02 8.80 -8.20
C ALA A 163 5.78 8.53 -6.88
N LEU A 164 5.15 8.85 -5.75
CA LEU A 164 5.67 8.56 -4.42
C LEU A 164 4.83 7.46 -3.78
N VAL A 165 5.45 6.32 -3.47
CA VAL A 165 4.82 5.22 -2.75
C VAL A 165 5.56 4.99 -1.45
N GLU A 166 4.89 5.17 -0.31
CA GLU A 166 5.52 5.00 1.00
C GLU A 166 4.74 4.12 1.96
N GLN A 167 5.45 3.30 2.72
CA GLN A 167 4.87 2.50 3.81
C GLN A 167 3.73 1.59 3.37
N CYS A 168 3.78 1.10 2.13
CA CYS A 168 2.76 0.23 1.54
C CYS A 168 3.18 -1.24 1.60
N ILE A 169 2.18 -2.13 1.48
CA ILE A 169 2.36 -3.56 1.28
C ILE A 169 1.91 -3.86 -0.14
N ILE A 170 2.83 -4.30 -0.99
CA ILE A 170 2.58 -4.48 -2.42
C ILE A 170 2.89 -5.92 -2.78
N THR A 171 1.90 -6.69 -3.23
CA THR A 171 2.14 -8.09 -3.60
C THR A 171 2.89 -8.18 -4.93
N ASN A 172 2.49 -7.40 -5.93
CA ASN A 172 3.18 -7.29 -7.21
C ASN A 172 3.35 -5.82 -7.57
N LEU A 173 4.60 -5.38 -7.75
CA LEU A 173 4.94 -4.04 -8.21
C LEU A 173 5.44 -4.11 -9.65
N ASP A 174 4.83 -3.36 -10.54
CA ASP A 174 5.31 -3.20 -11.91
C ASP A 174 5.65 -1.72 -12.14
N LEU A 175 6.89 -1.45 -12.53
CA LEU A 175 7.34 -0.12 -12.92
C LEU A 175 7.55 -0.12 -14.43
N ASN A 176 6.62 0.44 -15.19
CA ASN A 176 6.53 0.23 -16.63
C ASN A 176 6.51 1.56 -17.38
N GLU A 177 7.63 1.91 -18.00
CA GLU A 177 7.80 3.21 -18.67
C GLU A 177 7.45 4.35 -17.69
N CYS A 178 8.17 4.46 -16.57
CA CYS A 178 7.96 5.54 -15.61
C CYS A 178 9.28 6.27 -15.31
N THR A 179 9.18 7.55 -14.91
CA THR A 179 10.33 8.41 -14.64
C THR A 179 10.30 8.92 -13.20
N ASP A 180 11.45 8.83 -12.52
CA ASP A 180 11.66 9.31 -11.16
C ASP A 180 10.65 8.77 -10.10
N PRO A 181 10.14 7.52 -10.16
CA PRO A 181 9.31 7.01 -9.07
C PRO A 181 10.14 6.83 -7.80
N THR A 182 9.57 7.17 -6.65
CA THR A 182 10.19 6.93 -5.33
C THR A 182 9.35 5.93 -4.56
N ILE A 183 9.91 4.76 -4.28
CA ILE A 183 9.27 3.70 -3.49
C ILE A 183 10.06 3.53 -2.20
N ARG A 184 9.45 3.85 -1.05
CA ARG A 184 10.19 3.82 0.23
C ARG A 184 9.47 3.19 1.40
N ASN A 185 10.23 2.54 2.27
CA ASN A 185 9.70 1.90 3.48
C ASN A 185 8.55 0.91 3.16
N CYS A 186 8.54 0.32 1.96
CA CYS A 186 7.49 -0.57 1.49
C CYS A 186 7.89 -2.03 1.65
N VAL A 187 6.89 -2.88 1.79
CA VAL A 187 7.03 -4.33 1.68
C VAL A 187 6.59 -4.76 0.29
N ILE A 188 7.42 -5.50 -0.42
CA ILE A 188 7.22 -5.87 -1.82
C ILE A 188 7.33 -7.39 -1.96
N GLY A 189 6.26 -8.04 -2.40
CA GLY A 189 6.22 -9.50 -2.59
C GLY A 189 6.87 -9.96 -3.89
N SER A 190 6.67 -9.20 -4.97
CA SER A 190 7.36 -9.43 -6.23
C SER A 190 7.44 -8.11 -6.98
N MET A 191 8.41 -8.03 -7.89
CA MET A 191 8.50 -6.92 -8.84
C MET A 191 8.54 -7.53 -10.23
N GLY A 192 7.55 -7.21 -11.07
CA GLY A 192 7.53 -7.65 -12.45
C GLY A 192 8.56 -6.89 -13.28
N GLY A 193 8.91 -7.44 -14.44
CA GLY A 193 9.94 -6.89 -15.31
C GLY A 193 9.48 -5.58 -15.95
N GLY A 194 9.93 -4.46 -15.39
CA GLY A 194 9.76 -3.13 -15.93
C GLY A 194 10.49 -2.98 -17.26
N ILE A 195 9.73 -2.78 -18.34
CA ILE A 195 10.27 -2.75 -19.71
C ILE A 195 11.22 -1.55 -19.93
N SER A 196 11.10 -0.50 -19.10
CA SER A 196 12.04 0.63 -19.03
C SER A 196 11.65 1.52 -17.85
N THR A 197 12.56 1.77 -16.92
CA THR A 197 12.38 2.75 -15.86
C THR A 197 13.56 3.70 -15.85
N THR A 198 13.30 4.98 -15.60
CA THR A 198 14.36 5.99 -15.52
C THR A 198 14.42 6.53 -14.10
N ASN A 199 15.58 6.41 -13.46
CA ASN A 199 15.88 6.98 -12.14
C ASN A 199 14.94 6.53 -11.00
N ALA A 200 14.42 5.30 -11.04
CA ALA A 200 13.60 4.81 -9.93
C ALA A 200 14.43 4.72 -8.64
N GLN A 201 13.94 5.35 -7.57
CA GLN A 201 14.56 5.33 -6.24
C GLN A 201 13.78 4.38 -5.33
N ILE A 202 14.42 3.28 -4.95
CA ILE A 202 13.84 2.25 -4.10
C ILE A 202 14.63 2.20 -2.79
N GLU A 203 14.04 2.72 -1.72
CA GLU A 203 14.76 3.01 -0.48
C GLU A 203 14.11 2.35 0.74
N GLN A 204 14.91 1.73 1.61
CA GLN A 204 14.39 1.17 2.87
C GLN A 204 13.24 0.17 2.66
N CYS A 205 13.18 -0.49 1.51
CA CYS A 205 12.15 -1.47 1.20
C CYS A 205 12.57 -2.87 1.63
N MET A 206 11.58 -3.76 1.77
CA MET A 206 11.79 -5.16 2.07
C MET A 206 11.14 -6.02 1.00
N PHE A 207 11.93 -6.87 0.37
CA PHE A 207 11.48 -7.76 -0.70
C PHE A 207 11.40 -9.20 -0.20
N PHE A 208 10.27 -9.86 -0.43
CA PHE A 208 10.08 -11.28 -0.13
C PHE A 208 10.17 -12.08 -1.41
N ASN A 209 10.83 -13.25 -1.37
CA ASN A 209 11.00 -14.14 -2.53
C ASN A 209 11.32 -13.43 -3.87
N PHE A 210 12.17 -12.41 -3.80
CA PHE A 210 12.34 -11.45 -4.89
C PHE A 210 12.82 -12.11 -6.18
N ALA A 211 12.33 -11.61 -7.32
CA ALA A 211 12.78 -12.00 -8.65
C ALA A 211 13.16 -10.74 -9.44
N LEU A 212 14.35 -10.19 -9.15
CA LEU A 212 14.89 -9.01 -9.81
C LEU A 212 15.41 -9.37 -11.22
N ASN A 213 14.50 -9.37 -12.19
CA ASN A 213 14.79 -9.73 -13.57
C ASN A 213 14.23 -8.67 -14.51
N SER A 214 15.04 -8.25 -15.48
CA SER A 214 14.60 -7.45 -16.62
C SER A 214 14.12 -6.02 -16.29
N ASN A 215 14.39 -5.49 -15.09
CA ASN A 215 14.21 -4.07 -14.81
C ASN A 215 15.45 -3.27 -15.27
N VAL A 216 15.28 -1.98 -15.51
CA VAL A 216 16.32 -1.10 -16.03
C VAL A 216 16.45 0.17 -15.19
N GLY A 217 17.66 0.55 -14.77
CA GLY A 217 17.88 1.89 -14.19
C GLY A 217 17.30 2.13 -12.79
N ASN A 218 17.06 1.07 -12.01
CA ASN A 218 16.61 1.17 -10.62
C ASN A 218 17.79 1.34 -9.65
N GLU A 219 17.66 2.22 -8.67
CA GLU A 219 18.58 2.34 -7.53
C GLU A 219 17.94 1.77 -6.26
N TYR A 220 18.56 0.73 -5.71
CA TYR A 220 18.18 0.10 -4.46
C TYR A 220 19.11 0.56 -3.35
N THR A 221 18.60 1.31 -2.38
CA THR A 221 19.37 1.81 -1.23
C THR A 221 18.77 1.35 0.09
N ASN A 222 19.60 0.79 0.98
CA ASN A 222 19.20 0.35 2.32
C ASN A 222 18.04 -0.66 2.34
N CYS A 223 17.84 -1.42 1.26
CA CYS A 223 16.78 -2.42 1.18
C CYS A 223 17.20 -3.75 1.82
N ILE A 224 16.21 -4.56 2.19
CA ILE A 224 16.42 -5.95 2.59
C ILE A 224 15.75 -6.88 1.58
N PHE A 225 16.50 -7.86 1.09
CA PHE A 225 16.07 -8.82 0.10
C PHE A 225 16.06 -10.22 0.71
N ILE A 226 14.88 -10.81 0.92
CA ILE A 226 14.72 -12.14 1.52
C ILE A 226 14.39 -13.15 0.44
N ARG A 227 15.09 -14.29 0.44
CA ARG A 227 14.83 -15.38 -0.51
C ARG A 227 14.96 -16.76 0.10
N ASN A 228 14.01 -17.63 -0.22
CA ASN A 228 13.99 -19.01 0.26
C ASN A 228 14.92 -19.93 -0.58
N GLN A 229 16.21 -19.63 -0.66
CA GLN A 229 17.14 -20.35 -1.52
C GLN A 229 18.50 -20.54 -0.85
N SER A 230 19.13 -21.70 -1.07
CA SER A 230 20.42 -22.11 -0.52
C SER A 230 21.56 -22.10 -1.55
N SER A 231 21.33 -21.55 -2.74
CA SER A 231 22.31 -21.52 -3.82
C SER A 231 22.58 -20.08 -4.26
N ALA A 232 23.62 -19.91 -5.09
CA ALA A 232 23.92 -18.64 -5.70
C ALA A 232 22.72 -18.08 -6.47
N PHE A 233 22.49 -16.78 -6.31
CA PHE A 233 21.56 -15.98 -7.08
C PHE A 233 22.30 -14.79 -7.70
N ALA A 234 22.04 -14.54 -8.97
CA ALA A 234 22.53 -13.36 -9.67
C ALA A 234 21.35 -12.55 -10.18
N THR A 235 21.38 -11.23 -9.98
CA THR A 235 20.39 -10.33 -10.58
C THR A 235 20.65 -10.19 -12.08
N ASN A 236 19.60 -9.86 -12.82
CA ASN A 236 19.69 -9.61 -14.25
C ASN A 236 18.94 -8.31 -14.60
N GLU A 237 19.31 -7.22 -13.92
CA GLU A 237 18.74 -5.89 -14.13
C GLU A 237 19.79 -4.99 -14.77
N THR A 238 19.44 -4.33 -15.88
CA THR A 238 20.37 -3.49 -16.63
C THR A 238 20.48 -2.11 -15.99
N ASP A 239 21.67 -1.53 -15.94
CA ASP A 239 21.93 -0.19 -15.38
C ASP A 239 21.45 -0.01 -13.92
N ALA A 240 21.19 -1.12 -13.19
CA ALA A 240 20.73 -1.07 -11.81
C ALA A 240 21.87 -0.74 -10.84
N ILE A 241 21.57 -0.02 -9.76
CA ILE A 241 22.53 0.35 -8.72
C ILE A 241 22.08 -0.27 -7.40
N TYR A 242 22.99 -0.97 -6.72
CA TYR A 242 22.74 -1.51 -5.38
C TYR A 242 23.69 -0.83 -4.39
N ARG A 243 23.15 -0.21 -3.34
CA ARG A 243 23.92 0.44 -2.28
C ARG A 243 23.41 0.05 -0.89
N ASN A 244 24.31 -0.39 0.00
CA ASN A 244 23.99 -0.64 1.41
C ASN A 244 22.80 -1.59 1.65
N ASN A 245 22.59 -2.58 0.78
CA ASN A 245 21.48 -3.53 0.92
C ASN A 245 21.89 -4.77 1.73
N LEU A 246 20.91 -5.42 2.35
CA LEU A 246 21.06 -6.70 3.03
C LEU A 246 20.36 -7.80 2.22
N PHE A 247 21.10 -8.82 1.79
CA PHE A 247 20.57 -9.98 1.08
C PHE A 247 20.54 -11.19 2.03
N VAL A 248 19.35 -11.70 2.35
CA VAL A 248 19.13 -12.78 3.30
C VAL A 248 18.65 -14.03 2.56
N GLY A 249 19.37 -15.14 2.71
CA GLY A 249 18.99 -16.44 2.16
C GLY A 249 19.09 -17.60 3.16
N GLN A 250 18.97 -18.82 2.67
CA GLN A 250 19.25 -20.02 3.47
C GLN A 250 20.76 -20.30 3.52
N SER A 251 21.18 -21.26 4.35
CA SER A 251 22.55 -21.76 4.40
C SER A 251 23.09 -22.10 3.00
N GLY A 252 24.18 -21.45 2.58
CA GLY A 252 24.78 -21.63 1.26
C GLY A 252 24.35 -20.61 0.20
N PHE A 253 23.44 -19.70 0.56
CA PHE A 253 23.07 -18.58 -0.29
C PHE A 253 24.25 -17.64 -0.54
N SER A 254 24.40 -17.24 -1.80
CA SER A 254 25.30 -16.16 -2.20
C SER A 254 24.59 -15.27 -3.19
N PHE A 255 24.90 -13.98 -3.17
CA PHE A 255 24.33 -13.00 -4.07
C PHE A 255 25.41 -12.40 -4.97
N THR A 256 25.08 -12.12 -6.21
CA THR A 256 25.96 -11.42 -7.15
C THR A 256 25.13 -10.48 -8.02
N ILE A 257 25.71 -9.33 -8.35
CA ILE A 257 25.10 -8.37 -9.27
C ILE A 257 25.53 -8.75 -10.68
N GLY A 258 24.57 -9.20 -11.51
CA GLY A 258 24.87 -9.86 -12.79
C GLY A 258 24.34 -9.16 -14.05
N GLY A 259 23.54 -8.11 -13.91
CA GLY A 259 22.97 -7.40 -15.04
C GLY A 259 23.98 -6.54 -15.79
N VAL A 260 23.67 -6.20 -17.05
CA VAL A 260 24.52 -5.35 -17.90
C VAL A 260 24.64 -3.96 -17.27
N ASN A 261 25.87 -3.45 -17.12
CA ASN A 261 26.17 -2.18 -16.44
C ASN A 261 25.61 -2.04 -15.01
N ALA A 262 25.11 -3.12 -14.41
CA ALA A 262 24.67 -3.10 -13.03
C ALA A 262 25.87 -2.85 -12.12
N THR A 263 25.68 -2.01 -11.10
CA THR A 263 26.75 -1.48 -10.26
C THR A 263 26.54 -1.86 -8.80
N ASP A 264 27.57 -2.48 -8.20
CA ASP A 264 27.73 -2.52 -6.76
C ASP A 264 28.30 -1.18 -6.28
N ALA A 265 27.44 -0.30 -5.74
CA ALA A 265 27.87 0.99 -5.21
C ALA A 265 28.43 0.91 -3.78
N GLY A 266 28.66 -0.30 -3.25
CA GLY A 266 29.28 -0.55 -1.96
C GLY A 266 28.28 -0.71 -0.80
N GLY A 267 28.78 -1.33 0.28
CA GLY A 267 28.01 -1.55 1.51
C GLY A 267 26.99 -2.68 1.46
N ASN A 268 26.85 -3.36 0.32
CA ASN A 268 25.98 -4.52 0.19
C ASN A 268 26.52 -5.70 1.00
N VAL A 269 25.65 -6.37 1.75
CA VAL A 269 26.00 -7.51 2.62
C VAL A 269 25.11 -8.70 2.31
N VAL A 270 25.71 -9.88 2.29
CA VAL A 270 24.98 -11.15 2.18
C VAL A 270 24.99 -11.83 3.54
N ASP A 271 23.81 -12.17 4.04
CA ASP A 271 23.61 -13.00 5.22
C ASP A 271 22.96 -14.33 4.81
N SER A 272 23.50 -15.40 5.38
CA SER A 272 23.06 -16.77 5.16
C SER A 272 22.87 -17.41 6.54
N PRO A 273 21.89 -16.93 7.33
CA PRO A 273 21.74 -17.34 8.70
C PRO A 273 21.53 -18.85 8.81
N ILE A 274 22.23 -19.46 9.76
CA ILE A 274 22.21 -20.91 10.01
C ILE A 274 20.81 -21.38 10.48
N ASN A 275 20.03 -20.48 11.09
CA ASN A 275 18.79 -20.79 11.81
C ASN A 275 17.54 -20.13 11.18
N THR A 276 17.36 -20.26 9.87
CA THR A 276 16.24 -19.65 9.10
C THR A 276 16.27 -18.11 9.06
N VAL A 277 15.22 -17.48 8.51
CA VAL A 277 15.07 -16.02 8.42
C VAL A 277 15.18 -15.33 9.78
N ASN A 278 14.89 -16.05 10.88
CA ASN A 278 15.01 -15.55 12.25
C ASN A 278 16.45 -15.14 12.64
N GLY A 279 17.47 -15.66 11.96
CA GLY A 279 18.86 -15.20 12.20
C GLY A 279 19.07 -13.76 11.74
N ALA A 280 18.37 -13.32 10.69
CA ALA A 280 18.35 -11.94 10.24
C ALA A 280 17.33 -11.08 10.99
N PHE A 281 16.27 -11.69 11.54
CA PHE A 281 15.17 -11.02 12.24
C PHE A 281 14.77 -11.78 13.52
N PRO A 282 15.41 -11.50 14.66
CA PRO A 282 15.30 -12.33 15.87
C PRO A 282 13.90 -12.37 16.51
N GLN A 283 13.04 -11.41 16.19
CA GLN A 283 11.70 -11.25 16.77
C GLN A 283 10.59 -11.84 15.90
N LEU A 284 10.90 -12.41 14.73
CA LEU A 284 9.88 -13.03 13.89
C LEU A 284 9.24 -14.24 14.56
N THR A 285 7.91 -14.26 14.52
CA THR A 285 7.14 -15.43 14.93
C THR A 285 6.94 -16.38 13.76
N SER A 286 6.86 -15.86 12.52
CA SER A 286 6.84 -16.68 11.31
C SER A 286 8.24 -16.89 10.73
N THR A 287 8.54 -18.12 10.31
CA THR A 287 9.80 -18.47 9.63
C THR A 287 9.69 -18.34 8.10
N SER A 288 8.70 -17.59 7.60
CA SER A 288 8.45 -17.48 6.17
C SER A 288 9.48 -16.60 5.47
N TYR A 289 10.01 -17.10 4.36
CA TYR A 289 10.88 -16.34 3.45
C TYR A 289 10.10 -15.68 2.30
N THR A 290 8.80 -15.95 2.20
CA THR A 290 8.03 -15.67 0.97
C THR A 290 6.81 -14.79 1.21
N THR A 291 6.43 -14.55 2.46
CA THR A 291 5.21 -13.81 2.79
C THR A 291 5.46 -12.88 3.97
N PHE A 292 5.02 -11.64 3.83
CA PHE A 292 4.90 -10.70 4.93
C PHE A 292 3.75 -11.08 5.86
N ALA A 293 3.92 -10.85 7.16
CA ALA A 293 2.91 -11.06 8.18
C ALA A 293 2.79 -9.78 9.03
N HIS A 294 1.59 -9.20 9.08
CA HIS A 294 1.33 -7.95 9.78
C HIS A 294 1.70 -7.92 11.27
N GLY A 295 1.69 -9.08 11.93
CA GLY A 295 2.00 -9.22 13.36
C GLY A 295 3.46 -9.49 13.68
N ASP A 296 4.32 -9.65 12.66
CA ASP A 296 5.73 -9.93 12.83
C ASP A 296 6.56 -8.64 12.96
N ASP A 297 7.65 -8.71 13.74
CA ASP A 297 8.64 -7.65 13.85
C ASP A 297 9.83 -7.92 12.92
N TYR A 298 9.89 -7.15 11.85
CA TYR A 298 10.94 -7.22 10.83
C TYR A 298 12.16 -6.32 11.15
N THR A 299 12.36 -5.95 12.41
CA THR A 299 13.58 -5.28 12.86
C THR A 299 14.79 -6.22 12.64
N PRO A 300 15.82 -5.79 11.90
CA PRO A 300 17.00 -6.61 11.67
C PRO A 300 17.75 -6.94 12.96
N ALA A 301 18.49 -8.05 12.95
CA ALA A 301 19.39 -8.43 14.02
C ALA A 301 20.40 -7.31 14.33
N ALA A 302 20.90 -7.27 15.57
CA ALA A 302 21.71 -6.17 16.09
C ALA A 302 22.92 -5.80 15.19
N GLN A 303 23.56 -6.78 14.54
CA GLN A 303 24.68 -6.52 13.63
C GLN A 303 24.30 -5.75 12.35
N TRP A 304 23.01 -5.71 12.00
CA TRP A 304 22.47 -5.09 10.78
C TRP A 304 21.78 -3.75 11.03
N LEU A 305 21.63 -3.32 12.28
CA LEU A 305 20.98 -2.05 12.65
C LEU A 305 21.72 -0.79 12.16
N THR A 306 22.99 -0.92 11.77
CA THR A 306 23.81 0.18 11.23
C THR A 306 24.39 -0.14 9.85
N ALA A 307 23.83 -1.12 9.14
CA ALA A 307 24.32 -1.55 7.82
C ALA A 307 23.95 -0.58 6.68
N GLY A 308 22.97 0.28 6.92
CA GLY A 308 22.50 1.27 5.97
C GLY A 308 23.49 2.42 5.77
N LEU A 309 23.29 3.15 4.67
CA LEU A 309 24.06 4.33 4.31
C LEU A 309 24.10 5.33 5.48
N GLY A 310 25.30 5.82 5.79
CA GLY A 310 25.51 6.73 6.93
C GLY A 310 25.38 6.08 8.31
N GLY A 311 25.43 4.75 8.41
CA GLY A 311 25.28 4.01 9.67
C GLY A 311 23.83 3.87 10.14
N THR A 312 22.88 4.02 9.21
CA THR A 312 21.44 3.89 9.49
C THR A 312 20.99 2.44 9.45
N GLN A 313 19.77 2.17 9.91
CA GLN A 313 19.14 0.86 9.79
C GLN A 313 18.67 0.61 8.35
N VAL A 314 18.81 -0.63 7.88
CA VAL A 314 18.23 -1.12 6.61
C VAL A 314 16.79 -1.60 6.79
N GLY A 315 16.03 -1.59 5.70
CA GLY A 315 14.66 -2.09 5.64
C GLY A 315 13.62 -1.11 6.20
N ILE A 316 12.38 -1.59 6.32
CA ILE A 316 11.19 -0.74 6.48
C ILE A 316 11.19 0.14 7.74
N TYR A 317 11.88 -0.26 8.81
CA TYR A 317 12.01 0.53 10.05
C TYR A 317 13.15 1.57 10.01
N GLY A 318 13.93 1.64 8.93
CA GLY A 318 14.99 2.62 8.74
C GLY A 318 14.52 3.95 8.13
N GLY A 319 15.42 4.94 8.08
CA GLY A 319 15.22 6.20 7.35
C GLY A 319 14.41 7.27 8.10
N ALA A 320 14.05 8.34 7.40
CA ALA A 320 13.37 9.50 7.98
C ALA A 320 11.87 9.28 8.25
N ARG A 321 11.27 8.27 7.59
CA ARG A 321 9.85 7.90 7.73
C ARG A 321 9.73 6.41 8.01
N PRO A 322 10.20 5.93 9.16
CA PRO A 322 10.19 4.51 9.49
C PRO A 322 8.76 3.96 9.51
N TRP A 323 8.63 2.69 9.14
CA TRP A 323 7.40 1.92 9.22
C TRP A 323 6.77 2.07 10.59
N LYS A 324 5.45 2.20 10.62
CA LYS A 324 4.67 2.23 11.86
C LYS A 324 3.73 1.05 11.82
N ASN A 325 3.84 0.18 12.82
CA ASN A 325 3.06 -1.05 12.85
C ASN A 325 1.56 -0.79 12.75
N GLY A 326 1.05 0.31 13.29
CA GLY A 326 -0.38 0.62 13.23
C GLY A 326 -0.95 0.82 11.82
N LEU A 327 -0.12 1.23 10.83
CA LEU A 327 -0.49 1.50 9.44
C LEU A 327 -1.75 2.37 9.28
N LEU A 328 -1.94 3.34 10.18
CA LEU A 328 -3.04 4.31 10.04
C LEU A 328 -2.62 5.47 9.13
N PRO A 329 -3.53 5.97 8.28
CA PRO A 329 -3.22 6.95 7.24
C PRO A 329 -2.59 8.23 7.80
N PHE A 330 -3.04 8.68 8.98
CA PHE A 330 -2.58 9.94 9.58
C PHE A 330 -2.25 9.80 11.06
N ASN A 331 -1.42 10.74 11.54
CA ASN A 331 -1.17 10.97 12.96
C ASN A 331 -1.52 12.43 13.29
N PRO A 332 -2.21 12.71 14.42
CA PRO A 332 -2.81 11.74 15.35
C PRO A 332 -4.02 11.02 14.74
N HIS A 333 -4.47 9.95 15.39
CA HIS A 333 -5.64 9.15 15.02
C HIS A 333 -6.54 8.90 16.24
N TRP A 334 -7.78 8.49 16.01
CA TRP A 334 -8.73 8.13 17.05
C TRP A 334 -8.54 6.68 17.46
N ILE A 335 -8.38 6.45 18.76
CA ILE A 335 -8.29 5.11 19.36
C ILE A 335 -9.62 4.69 19.99
N GLU A 336 -10.50 5.65 20.26
CA GLU A 336 -11.81 5.41 20.84
C GLU A 336 -12.78 6.49 20.37
N LEU A 337 -13.94 6.04 19.88
CA LEU A 337 -15.11 6.87 19.61
C LEU A 337 -16.32 6.18 20.22
N ILE A 338 -16.84 6.73 21.31
CA ILE A 338 -18.11 6.30 21.91
C ILE A 338 -19.13 7.38 21.62
N ALA A 339 -20.14 7.05 20.81
CA ALA A 339 -21.26 7.92 20.53
C ALA A 339 -22.57 7.13 20.66
N PRO A 340 -23.67 7.75 21.13
CA PRO A 340 -24.97 7.10 21.12
C PRO A 340 -25.47 6.92 19.68
N SER A 341 -26.28 5.90 19.46
CA SER A 341 -26.95 5.67 18.16
C SER A 341 -28.11 6.63 17.87
N THR A 342 -28.43 7.54 18.80
CA THR A 342 -29.57 8.47 18.69
C THR A 342 -29.18 9.87 19.14
N THR A 343 -29.82 10.88 18.57
CA THR A 343 -29.71 12.26 19.03
C THR A 343 -30.83 12.61 20.01
N VAL A 344 -30.57 13.58 20.89
CA VAL A 344 -31.60 14.26 21.68
C VAL A 344 -31.68 15.68 21.16
N ASN A 345 -32.84 16.06 20.60
CA ASN A 345 -33.04 17.37 19.94
C ASN A 345 -32.00 17.67 18.84
N GLY A 346 -31.57 16.65 18.09
CA GLY A 346 -30.55 16.81 17.04
C GLY A 346 -29.11 16.89 17.56
N THR A 347 -28.87 16.76 18.87
CA THR A 347 -27.52 16.70 19.45
C THR A 347 -27.16 15.27 19.88
N LEU A 348 -25.97 14.80 19.49
CA LEU A 348 -25.38 13.58 20.04
C LEU A 348 -24.87 13.87 21.46
N GLN A 349 -25.45 13.20 22.46
CA GLN A 349 -25.09 13.39 23.87
C GLN A 349 -24.02 12.37 24.29
N GLY A 350 -23.14 12.71 25.23
CA GLY A 350 -22.20 11.72 25.79
C GLY A 350 -21.16 11.17 24.79
N VAL A 351 -20.81 11.95 23.77
CA VAL A 351 -19.72 11.61 22.83
C VAL A 351 -18.40 11.63 23.58
N GLN A 352 -17.64 10.53 23.51
CA GLN A 352 -16.27 10.45 24.00
C GLN A 352 -15.33 10.16 22.83
N ILE A 353 -14.27 10.94 22.71
CA ILE A 353 -13.24 10.80 21.68
C ILE A 353 -11.90 10.74 22.39
N LYS A 354 -11.11 9.70 22.11
CA LYS A 354 -9.70 9.66 22.49
C LYS A 354 -8.84 9.55 21.23
N ALA A 355 -7.77 10.33 21.20
CA ALA A 355 -6.82 10.32 20.11
C ALA A 355 -5.41 10.00 20.63
N SER A 356 -4.60 9.37 19.79
CA SER A 356 -3.19 9.10 20.06
C SER A 356 -2.37 9.27 18.78
N ALA A 357 -1.05 9.33 18.89
CA ALA A 357 -0.15 9.23 17.75
C ALA A 357 0.47 7.83 17.73
N GLN A 358 0.55 7.23 16.54
CA GLN A 358 1.32 6.00 16.36
C GLN A 358 2.80 6.31 16.67
N GLN A 359 3.39 5.49 17.53
CA GLN A 359 4.84 5.48 17.74
C GLN A 359 5.53 4.78 16.57
N PRO A 360 6.78 5.15 16.25
CA PRO A 360 7.64 4.38 15.35
C PRO A 360 7.80 2.93 15.81
#